data_AF-A0A221SYE7-F1
#
_entry.id   AF-A0A221SYE7-F1
#
_cell.length_a   1.000
_cell.length_b   1.000
_cell.length_c   1.000
_cell.angle_alpha   90.00
_cell.angle_beta   90.00
_cell.angle_gamma   90.00
#
_symmetry.space_group_name_H-M   'P 1'
#
loop_
_entity.id
_entity.type
_entity.pdbx_description
1 polymer ?
#
loop_
_entity_poly.entity_id
_entity_poly.type
_entity_poly.pdbx_seq_one_letter_code
_entity_poly.pdbx_strand_id
1 'polypeptide(L)'
;MTPPAEARTPADRHWLDIATHGLTPEAAARVQTEYLTHQHDALDAGEPDAGLQTTWGDPHTVNRALRRAHLTRREAALLPSGYAAGWPGLRAALIEDSAFLCGVLCVGLTDLIRGEAVQALLLGVILGLLTAVLLRWRLLSRPALHAAARAALFWTLKPITLVALLMLAGLLHTLATEGFGPVRAFLQTPSWGPALMTLYFGYHALNLLRAVAAARKLMT
;
A
#
# COMPACT_ATOMS: atom_id res chain seq x y z
N MET A 1 -16.19 -17.43 -28.53
CA MET A 1 -15.81 -16.09 -28.03
C MET A 1 -16.59 -15.09 -28.85
N THR A 2 -17.69 -14.58 -28.30
CA THR A 2 -18.42 -13.45 -28.87
C THR A 2 -17.47 -12.24 -28.82
N PRO A 3 -17.29 -11.47 -29.90
CA PRO A 3 -16.44 -10.28 -29.88
C PRO A 3 -16.94 -9.31 -28.78
N PRO A 4 -16.05 -8.56 -28.12
CA PRO A 4 -16.47 -7.57 -27.13
C PRO A 4 -17.42 -6.57 -27.79
N ALA A 5 -18.56 -6.30 -27.14
CA ALA A 5 -19.45 -5.24 -27.56
C ALA A 5 -18.67 -3.92 -27.53
N GLU A 6 -18.57 -3.24 -28.68
CA GLU A 6 -17.88 -1.96 -28.76
C GLU A 6 -18.86 -0.81 -28.49
N ALA A 7 -18.36 0.23 -27.83
CA ALA A 7 -19.12 1.45 -27.59
C ALA A 7 -19.51 2.10 -28.92
N ARG A 8 -20.83 2.17 -29.17
CA ARG A 8 -21.39 2.55 -30.48
C ARG A 8 -21.19 4.03 -30.80
N THR A 9 -21.32 4.91 -29.80
CA THR A 9 -21.21 6.36 -29.99
C THR A 9 -19.92 6.93 -29.40
N PRO A 10 -19.40 8.07 -29.93
CA PRO A 10 -18.32 8.81 -29.28
C PRO A 10 -18.68 9.28 -27.86
N ALA A 11 -19.96 9.57 -27.61
CA ALA A 11 -20.46 9.96 -26.31
C ALA A 11 -20.38 8.82 -25.29
N ASP A 12 -20.75 7.59 -25.67
CA ASP A 12 -20.64 6.41 -24.81
C ASP A 12 -19.17 6.07 -24.48
N ARG A 13 -18.28 6.21 -25.47
CA ARG A 13 -16.83 6.08 -25.24
C ARG A 13 -16.31 7.08 -24.22
N HIS A 14 -16.66 8.35 -24.39
CA HIS A 14 -16.26 9.40 -23.47
C HIS A 14 -16.82 9.18 -22.06
N TRP A 15 -18.08 8.74 -21.97
CA TRP A 15 -18.73 8.40 -20.71
C TRP A 15 -18.00 7.25 -19.99
N LEU A 16 -17.69 6.16 -20.71
CA LEU A 16 -16.97 5.01 -20.16
C LEU A 16 -15.55 5.36 -19.73
N ASP A 17 -14.85 6.21 -20.47
CA ASP A 17 -13.52 6.70 -20.11
C ASP A 17 -13.56 7.47 -18.78
N ILE A 18 -14.55 8.34 -18.58
CA ILE A 18 -14.73 9.06 -17.32
C ILE A 18 -15.14 8.09 -16.20
N ALA A 19 -16.12 7.21 -16.45
CA ALA A 19 -16.64 6.27 -15.47
C ALA A 19 -15.56 5.30 -14.98
N THR A 20 -14.65 4.86 -15.85
CA THR A 20 -13.57 3.93 -15.51
C THR A 20 -12.24 4.59 -15.18
N HIS A 21 -12.19 5.93 -15.18
CA HIS A 21 -10.95 6.66 -14.92
C HIS A 21 -10.32 6.31 -13.56
N GLY A 22 -9.02 6.02 -13.57
CA GLY A 22 -8.24 5.69 -12.37
C GLY A 22 -8.37 4.26 -11.86
N LEU A 23 -9.23 3.42 -12.47
CA LEU A 23 -9.24 1.98 -12.24
C LEU A 23 -7.98 1.31 -12.82
N THR A 24 -7.65 0.14 -12.31
CA THR A 24 -6.64 -0.72 -12.96
C THR A 24 -7.08 -1.08 -14.38
N PRO A 25 -6.15 -1.30 -15.33
CA PRO A 25 -6.52 -1.63 -16.72
C PRO A 25 -7.47 -2.83 -16.82
N GLU A 26 -7.22 -3.88 -16.04
CA GLU A 26 -8.06 -5.09 -15.99
C GLU A 26 -9.46 -4.79 -15.47
N ALA A 27 -9.58 -4.05 -14.36
CA ALA A 27 -10.89 -3.66 -13.83
C ALA A 27 -11.65 -2.73 -14.77
N ALA A 28 -10.96 -1.78 -15.41
CA ALA A 28 -11.56 -0.88 -16.40
C ALA A 28 -12.10 -1.67 -17.59
N ALA A 29 -11.31 -2.59 -18.17
CA ALA A 29 -11.73 -3.41 -19.30
C ALA A 29 -12.93 -4.30 -18.95
N ARG A 30 -12.93 -4.91 -17.76
CA ARG A 30 -14.05 -5.73 -17.28
C ARG A 30 -15.33 -4.91 -17.13
N VAL A 31 -15.25 -3.75 -16.48
CA VAL A 31 -16.40 -2.84 -16.30
C VAL A 31 -16.91 -2.33 -17.64
N GLN A 32 -16.03 -1.91 -18.55
CA GLN A 32 -16.44 -1.48 -19.89
C GLN A 32 -17.20 -2.58 -20.61
N THR A 33 -16.70 -3.82 -20.55
CA THR A 33 -17.37 -4.98 -21.15
C THR A 33 -18.75 -5.22 -20.52
N GLU A 34 -18.86 -5.15 -19.20
CA GLU A 34 -20.11 -5.35 -18.46
C GLU A 34 -21.17 -4.30 -18.83
N TYR A 35 -20.82 -3.01 -18.82
CA TYR A 35 -21.73 -1.94 -19.20
C TYR A 35 -22.18 -2.04 -20.66
N LEU A 36 -21.28 -2.39 -21.58
CA LEU A 36 -21.60 -2.55 -23.00
C LEU A 36 -22.45 -3.81 -23.24
N THR A 37 -22.24 -4.87 -22.47
CA THR A 37 -23.09 -6.07 -22.50
C THR A 37 -24.50 -5.74 -22.02
N HIS A 38 -24.65 -5.05 -20.89
CA HIS A 38 -25.96 -4.63 -20.39
C HIS A 38 -26.70 -3.70 -21.36
N GLN A 39 -25.98 -2.81 -22.04
CA GLN A 39 -26.58 -1.98 -23.09
C GLN A 39 -27.05 -2.85 -24.26
N HIS A 40 -26.25 -3.83 -24.70
CA HIS A 40 -26.63 -4.75 -25.76
C HIS A 40 -27.86 -5.59 -25.39
N ASP A 41 -27.89 -6.16 -24.18
CA ASP A 41 -29.01 -6.95 -23.67
C ASP A 41 -30.31 -6.13 -23.58
N ALA A 42 -30.23 -4.86 -23.17
CA ALA A 42 -31.38 -3.97 -23.12
C ALA A 42 -31.95 -3.70 -24.53
N LEU A 43 -31.07 -3.50 -25.51
CA LEU A 43 -31.48 -3.31 -26.91
C LEU A 43 -32.12 -4.58 -27.49
N ASP A 44 -31.55 -5.75 -27.19
CA ASP A 44 -32.11 -7.05 -27.62
C ASP A 44 -33.48 -7.31 -26.97
N ALA A 45 -33.72 -6.77 -25.77
CA ALA A 45 -35.02 -6.78 -25.11
C ALA A 45 -36.02 -5.75 -25.68
N GLY A 46 -35.60 -4.92 -26.64
CA GLY A 46 -36.45 -3.91 -27.29
C GLY A 46 -36.52 -2.57 -26.55
N GLU A 47 -35.68 -2.33 -25.55
CA GLU A 47 -35.56 -1.01 -24.92
C GLU A 47 -34.95 0.02 -25.90
N PRO A 48 -35.35 1.30 -25.80
CA PRO A 48 -34.82 2.34 -26.68
C PRO A 48 -33.34 2.62 -26.36
N ASP A 49 -32.53 2.86 -27.41
CA ASP A 49 -31.12 3.24 -27.26
C ASP A 49 -30.99 4.68 -26.75
N ALA A 50 -31.09 4.85 -25.43
CA ALA A 50 -30.99 6.15 -24.77
C ALA A 50 -29.53 6.61 -24.53
N GLY A 51 -28.54 5.77 -24.89
CA GLY A 51 -27.14 5.97 -24.56
C GLY A 51 -26.82 5.74 -23.07
N LEU A 52 -25.53 5.62 -22.75
CA LEU A 52 -25.10 5.29 -21.38
C LEU A 52 -25.40 6.40 -20.38
N GLN A 53 -25.28 7.67 -20.78
CA GLN A 53 -25.51 8.80 -19.89
C GLN A 53 -26.97 8.90 -19.41
N THR A 54 -27.93 8.63 -20.29
CA THR A 54 -29.35 8.69 -19.94
C THR A 54 -29.75 7.50 -19.07
N THR A 55 -29.14 6.34 -19.33
CA THR A 55 -29.47 5.08 -18.65
C THR A 55 -28.82 4.97 -17.27
N TRP A 56 -27.55 5.38 -17.15
CA TRP A 56 -26.72 5.18 -15.96
C TRP A 56 -26.35 6.49 -15.24
N GLY A 57 -26.75 7.63 -15.79
CA GLY A 57 -26.58 8.94 -15.18
C GLY A 57 -25.17 9.53 -15.33
N ASP A 58 -24.78 10.33 -14.34
CA ASP A 58 -23.50 11.05 -14.33
C ASP A 58 -22.29 10.09 -14.20
N PRO A 59 -21.34 10.10 -15.16
CA PRO A 59 -20.19 9.20 -15.15
C PRO A 59 -19.26 9.45 -13.95
N HIS A 60 -19.22 10.65 -13.37
CA HIS A 60 -18.41 10.91 -12.17
C HIS A 60 -18.99 10.24 -10.93
N THR A 61 -20.32 10.20 -10.82
CA THR A 61 -21.01 9.49 -9.74
C THR A 61 -20.79 7.99 -9.86
N VAL A 62 -20.90 7.44 -11.07
CA VAL A 62 -20.58 6.04 -11.36
C VAL A 62 -19.11 5.74 -11.06
N ASN A 63 -18.17 6.60 -11.47
CA ASN A 63 -16.75 6.45 -11.14
C ASN A 63 -16.49 6.36 -9.63
N ARG A 64 -17.14 7.22 -8.83
CA ARG A 64 -17.02 7.16 -7.37
C ARG A 64 -17.50 5.83 -6.80
N ALA A 65 -18.58 5.26 -7.35
CA ALA A 65 -19.09 3.95 -6.94
C ALA A 65 -18.13 2.82 -7.37
N LEU A 66 -17.70 2.82 -8.64
CA LEU A 66 -16.76 1.83 -9.18
C LEU A 66 -15.43 1.83 -8.45
N ARG A 67 -14.90 2.99 -8.05
CA ARG A 67 -13.66 3.09 -7.24
C ARG A 67 -13.81 2.52 -5.83
N ARG A 68 -15.02 2.36 -5.31
CA ARG A 68 -15.26 1.67 -4.03
C ARG A 68 -15.31 0.16 -4.22
N ALA A 69 -15.90 -0.32 -5.33
CA ALA A 69 -16.05 -1.74 -5.61
C ALA A 69 -14.79 -2.38 -6.23
N HIS A 70 -14.07 -1.65 -7.07
CA HIS A 70 -12.93 -2.17 -7.83
C HIS A 70 -11.59 -1.58 -7.39
N LEU A 71 -10.53 -2.27 -7.79
CA LEU A 71 -9.16 -1.87 -7.50
C LEU A 71 -8.74 -0.70 -8.40
N THR A 72 -8.32 0.40 -7.77
CA THR A 72 -7.73 1.55 -8.45
C THR A 72 -6.23 1.38 -8.69
N ARG A 73 -5.65 2.13 -9.63
CA ARG A 73 -4.19 2.08 -9.87
C ARG A 73 -3.37 2.41 -8.62
N ARG A 74 -3.85 3.38 -7.83
CA ARG A 74 -3.20 3.78 -6.57
C ARG A 74 -3.24 2.67 -5.52
N GLU A 75 -4.35 1.96 -5.43
CA GLU A 75 -4.48 0.82 -4.51
C GLU A 75 -3.64 -0.37 -4.97
N ALA A 76 -3.62 -0.66 -6.28
CA ALA A 76 -2.78 -1.72 -6.84
C ALA A 76 -1.29 -1.48 -6.56
N ALA A 77 -0.83 -0.24 -6.60
CA ALA A 77 0.55 0.12 -6.27
C ALA A 77 0.94 -0.17 -4.80
N LEU A 78 -0.03 -0.33 -3.90
CA LEU A 78 0.20 -0.68 -2.49
C LEU A 78 0.25 -2.20 -2.25
N LEU A 79 -0.13 -3.00 -3.26
CA LEU A 79 -0.18 -4.45 -3.16
C LEU A 79 1.13 -5.04 -3.66
N PRO A 80 1.87 -5.77 -2.81
CA PRO A 80 3.13 -6.40 -3.22
C PRO A 80 2.87 -7.58 -4.15
N SER A 81 3.56 -7.62 -5.29
CA SER A 81 3.54 -8.77 -6.22
C SER A 81 4.15 -10.04 -5.59
N GLY A 82 4.99 -9.88 -4.55
CA GLY A 82 5.76 -10.95 -3.91
C GLY A 82 7.20 -10.98 -4.41
N TYR A 83 8.00 -11.91 -3.90
CA TYR A 83 9.41 -12.05 -4.32
C TYR A 83 9.67 -13.39 -5.00
N ALA A 84 10.58 -13.40 -5.97
CA ALA A 84 11.09 -14.65 -6.53
C ALA A 84 11.76 -15.51 -5.44
N ALA A 85 11.57 -16.83 -5.52
CA ALA A 85 12.27 -17.78 -4.67
C ALA A 85 13.73 -17.90 -5.16
N GLY A 86 14.65 -17.23 -4.47
CA GLY A 86 16.08 -17.27 -4.75
C GLY A 86 16.78 -15.92 -4.58
N TRP A 87 18.04 -15.86 -5.01
CA TRP A 87 18.88 -14.67 -4.89
C TRP A 87 18.28 -13.40 -5.51
N PRO A 88 17.66 -13.42 -6.71
CA PRO A 88 17.06 -12.21 -7.26
C PRO A 88 15.97 -11.59 -6.38
N GLY A 89 15.13 -12.43 -5.76
CA GLY A 89 14.09 -11.97 -4.84
C GLY A 89 14.66 -11.43 -3.52
N LEU A 90 15.69 -12.08 -2.97
CA LEU A 90 16.37 -11.59 -1.77
C LEU A 90 17.07 -10.26 -2.02
N ARG A 91 17.77 -10.13 -3.16
CA ARG A 91 18.41 -8.89 -3.59
C ARG A 91 17.38 -7.77 -3.72
N ALA A 92 16.22 -8.03 -4.33
CA ALA A 92 15.14 -7.06 -4.44
C ALA A 92 14.64 -6.59 -3.06
N ALA A 93 14.43 -7.52 -2.12
CA ALA A 93 14.01 -7.20 -0.76
C ALA A 93 15.04 -6.33 -0.01
N LEU A 94 16.33 -6.65 -0.14
CA LEU A 94 17.43 -5.87 0.47
C LEU A 94 17.56 -4.48 -0.15
N ILE A 95 17.47 -4.36 -1.48
CA ILE A 95 17.56 -3.06 -2.17
C ILE A 95 16.40 -2.15 -1.75
N GLU A 96 15.19 -2.69 -1.63
CA GLU A 96 14.00 -1.92 -1.24
C GLU A 96 14.19 -1.19 0.09
N ASP A 97 14.88 -1.82 1.05
CA ASP A 97 15.10 -1.26 2.38
C ASP A 97 16.51 -0.65 2.57
N SER A 98 17.38 -0.74 1.56
CA SER A 98 18.81 -0.39 1.65
C SER A 98 19.05 1.03 2.16
N ALA A 99 18.33 2.03 1.63
CA ALA A 99 18.48 3.42 2.05
C ALA A 99 18.17 3.62 3.55
N PHE A 100 17.12 2.95 4.05
CA PHE A 100 16.74 3.00 5.46
C PHE A 100 17.78 2.30 6.34
N LEU A 101 18.19 1.08 5.95
CA LEU A 101 19.21 0.32 6.68
C LEU A 101 20.54 1.07 6.74
N CYS A 102 20.98 1.68 5.63
CA CYS A 102 22.15 2.54 5.59
C CYS A 102 22.01 3.75 6.52
N GLY A 103 20.83 4.39 6.56
CA GLY A 103 20.56 5.50 7.48
C GLY A 103 20.72 5.10 8.94
N VAL A 104 20.13 3.96 9.34
CA VAL A 104 20.27 3.41 10.71
C VAL A 104 21.73 3.09 11.03
N LEU A 105 22.46 2.49 10.09
CA LEU A 105 23.88 2.18 10.23
C LEU A 105 24.73 3.45 10.41
N CYS A 106 24.50 4.49 9.62
CA CYS A 106 25.24 5.75 9.72
C CYS A 106 25.03 6.45 11.06
N VAL A 107 23.79 6.48 11.57
CA VAL A 107 23.49 7.01 12.91
C VAL A 107 24.24 6.20 13.96
N GLY A 108 24.11 4.87 13.91
CA GLY A 108 24.78 3.98 14.84
C GLY A 108 26.32 4.07 14.84
N LEU A 109 26.92 4.25 13.66
CA LEU A 109 28.36 4.49 13.53
C LEU A 109 28.77 5.84 14.12
N THR A 110 27.95 6.87 13.98
CA THR A 110 28.20 8.19 14.56
C THR A 110 28.19 8.12 16.09
N ASP A 111 27.20 7.45 16.67
CA ASP A 111 27.10 7.24 18.12
C ASP A 111 28.28 6.42 18.65
N LEU A 112 28.71 5.42 17.89
CA LEU A 112 29.90 4.62 18.19
C LEU A 112 31.18 5.47 18.23
N ILE A 113 31.37 6.34 17.24
CA ILE A 113 32.53 7.26 17.17
C ILE A 113 32.53 8.24 18.35
N ARG A 114 31.35 8.68 18.80
CA ARG A 114 31.19 9.60 19.94
C ARG A 114 31.35 8.94 21.30
N GLY A 115 31.45 7.60 21.35
CA GLY A 115 31.59 6.86 22.60
C GLY A 115 30.32 6.83 23.46
N GLU A 116 29.15 7.17 22.89
CA GLU A 116 27.85 7.26 23.58
C GLU A 116 27.19 5.87 23.78
N ALA A 117 28.01 4.82 23.91
CA ALA A 117 27.68 3.44 23.57
C ALA A 117 26.43 2.83 24.25
N VAL A 118 25.42 2.53 23.43
CA VAL A 118 24.48 1.40 23.62
C VAL A 118 24.71 0.37 22.49
N GLN A 119 25.95 -0.14 22.38
CA GLN A 119 26.41 -0.99 21.27
C GLN A 119 25.59 -2.27 21.09
N ALA A 120 25.18 -2.91 22.19
CA ALA A 120 24.38 -4.14 22.14
C ALA A 120 22.96 -3.90 21.61
N LEU A 121 22.33 -2.78 21.99
CA LEU A 121 21.00 -2.43 21.51
C LEU A 121 21.03 -2.12 20.02
N LEU A 122 21.98 -1.30 19.57
CA LEU A 122 22.12 -0.95 18.16
C LEU A 122 22.37 -2.19 17.29
N LEU A 123 23.28 -3.07 17.71
CA LEU A 123 23.56 -4.32 17.00
C LEU A 123 22.33 -5.24 16.99
N GLY A 124 21.60 -5.31 18.10
CA GLY A 124 20.32 -6.01 18.20
C GLY A 124 19.26 -5.45 17.25
N VAL A 125 19.15 -4.12 17.13
CA VAL A 125 18.24 -3.46 16.18
C VAL A 125 18.62 -3.83 14.76
N ILE A 126 19.89 -3.66 14.35
CA ILE A 126 20.35 -3.97 13.00
C ILE A 126 20.07 -5.44 12.66
N LEU A 127 20.41 -6.37 13.55
CA LEU A 127 20.17 -7.79 13.35
C LEU A 127 18.67 -8.10 13.25
N GLY A 128 17.85 -7.46 14.09
CA GLY A 128 16.39 -7.57 14.03
C GLY A 128 15.81 -7.08 12.71
N LEU A 129 16.29 -5.94 12.18
CA LEU A 129 15.86 -5.41 10.89
C LEU A 129 16.28 -6.32 9.73
N LEU A 130 17.51 -6.82 9.72
CA LEU A 130 17.96 -7.79 8.71
C LEU A 130 17.15 -9.08 8.76
N THR A 131 16.87 -9.58 9.97
CA THR A 131 16.01 -10.75 10.16
C THR A 131 14.61 -10.51 9.62
N ALA A 132 14.06 -9.31 9.83
CA ALA A 132 12.76 -8.94 9.28
C ALA A 132 12.75 -8.89 7.75
N VAL A 133 13.80 -8.36 7.09
CA VAL A 133 13.93 -8.39 5.63
C VAL A 133 14.00 -9.83 5.12
N LEU A 134 14.79 -10.68 5.76
CA LEU A 134 14.91 -12.10 5.40
C LEU A 134 13.57 -12.83 5.58
N LEU A 135 12.86 -12.58 6.68
CA LEU A 135 11.56 -13.16 6.95
C LEU A 135 10.51 -12.68 5.95
N ARG A 136 10.50 -11.38 5.64
CA ARG A 136 9.62 -10.77 4.64
C ARG A 136 9.84 -11.40 3.27
N TRP A 137 11.09 -11.52 2.83
CA TRP A 137 11.44 -12.24 1.61
C TRP A 137 10.93 -13.68 1.64
N ARG A 138 11.28 -14.44 2.68
CA ARG A 138 10.96 -15.86 2.80
C ARG A 138 9.46 -16.14 2.80
N LEU A 139 8.68 -15.30 3.48
CA LEU A 139 7.22 -15.42 3.54
C LEU A 139 6.58 -15.02 2.21
N LEU A 140 6.96 -13.88 1.65
CA LEU A 140 6.34 -13.36 0.42
C LEU A 140 6.82 -14.05 -0.87
N SER A 141 7.82 -14.93 -0.79
CA SER A 141 8.15 -15.89 -1.85
C SER A 141 7.21 -17.10 -1.92
N ARG A 142 6.29 -17.27 -0.95
CA ARG A 142 5.34 -18.39 -0.96
C ARG A 142 4.14 -18.07 -1.87
N PRO A 143 3.84 -18.91 -2.87
CA PRO A 143 2.75 -18.65 -3.81
C PRO A 143 1.36 -18.75 -3.17
N ALA A 144 1.21 -19.56 -2.12
CA ALA A 144 -0.06 -19.84 -1.45
C ALA A 144 -0.59 -18.73 -0.51
N LEU A 145 0.13 -17.60 -0.38
CA LEU A 145 -0.35 -16.50 0.45
C LEU A 145 -1.43 -15.69 -0.28
N HIS A 146 -2.63 -15.68 0.30
CA HIS A 146 -3.73 -14.80 -0.07
C HIS A 146 -3.29 -13.32 -0.07
N ALA A 147 -3.90 -12.51 -0.95
CA ALA A 147 -3.50 -11.12 -1.18
C ALA A 147 -3.50 -10.28 0.11
N ALA A 148 -4.51 -10.43 0.97
CA ALA A 148 -4.61 -9.69 2.22
C ALA A 148 -3.48 -10.04 3.21
N ALA A 149 -3.19 -11.33 3.37
CA ALA A 149 -2.07 -11.78 4.20
C ALA A 149 -0.74 -11.28 3.64
N ARG A 150 -0.57 -11.31 2.32
CA ARG A 150 0.62 -10.81 1.63
C ARG A 150 0.85 -9.32 1.86
N ALA A 151 -0.19 -8.50 1.70
CA ALA A 151 -0.13 -7.06 1.99
C ALA A 151 0.18 -6.81 3.47
N ALA A 152 -0.52 -7.49 4.40
CA ALA A 152 -0.28 -7.32 5.82
C ALA A 152 1.17 -7.68 6.21
N LEU A 153 1.67 -8.84 5.79
CA LEU A 153 3.04 -9.28 6.08
C LEU A 153 4.08 -8.35 5.47
N PHE A 154 3.87 -7.88 4.24
CA PHE A 154 4.79 -6.94 3.59
C PHE A 154 4.95 -5.65 4.37
N TRP A 155 3.84 -4.99 4.71
CA TRP A 155 3.86 -3.70 5.39
C TRP A 155 4.26 -3.82 6.87
N THR A 156 3.88 -4.90 7.56
CA THR A 156 4.26 -5.13 8.97
C THR A 156 5.74 -5.46 9.14
N LEU A 157 6.32 -6.24 8.23
CA LEU A 157 7.73 -6.61 8.27
C LEU A 157 8.66 -5.60 7.60
N LYS A 158 8.14 -4.44 7.17
CA LYS A 158 9.02 -3.36 6.73
C LYS A 158 9.86 -2.87 7.91
N PRO A 159 11.19 -2.69 7.73
CA PRO A 159 12.08 -2.20 8.78
C PRO A 159 11.57 -0.94 9.48
N ILE A 160 11.00 -0.01 8.74
CA ILE A 160 10.45 1.22 9.29
C ILE A 160 9.24 0.99 10.20
N THR A 161 8.37 0.02 9.90
CA THR A 161 7.24 -0.36 10.78
C THR A 161 7.76 -0.92 12.09
N LEU A 162 8.78 -1.76 12.04
CA LEU A 162 9.36 -2.36 13.25
C LEU A 162 10.03 -1.31 14.13
N VAL A 163 10.77 -0.37 13.53
CA VAL A 163 11.31 0.78 14.26
C VAL A 163 10.18 1.63 14.85
N ALA A 164 9.09 1.86 14.12
CA ALA A 164 7.92 2.58 14.65
C ALA A 164 7.35 1.92 15.91
N LEU A 165 7.19 0.59 15.86
CA LEU A 165 6.65 -0.19 16.97
C LEU A 165 7.60 -0.19 18.17
N LEU A 166 8.91 -0.31 17.93
CA LEU A 166 9.92 -0.21 18.99
C LEU A 166 9.93 1.17 19.64
N MET A 167 9.85 2.24 18.85
CA MET A 167 9.75 3.60 19.37
C MET A 167 8.45 3.83 20.15
N LEU A 168 7.33 3.31 19.66
CA LEU A 168 6.06 3.38 20.38
C LEU A 168 6.12 2.61 21.70
N ALA A 169 6.73 1.42 21.71
CA ALA A 169 6.92 0.64 22.93
C ALA A 169 7.83 1.36 23.94
N GLY A 170 8.93 1.95 23.46
CA GLY A 170 9.82 2.78 24.28
C GLY A 170 9.09 3.99 24.85
N LEU A 171 8.31 4.70 24.01
CA LEU A 171 7.48 5.83 24.43
C LEU A 171 6.48 5.42 25.52
N LEU A 172 5.76 4.32 25.33
CA LEU A 172 4.80 3.79 26.31
C LEU A 172 5.48 3.39 27.61
N HIS A 173 6.67 2.80 27.53
CA HIS A 173 7.49 2.46 28.70
C HIS A 173 7.88 3.72 29.47
N THR A 174 8.45 4.72 28.80
CA THR A 174 8.82 6.01 29.42
C THR A 174 7.61 6.71 30.03
N LEU A 175 6.46 6.71 29.36
CA LEU A 175 5.23 7.28 29.92
C LEU A 175 4.79 6.53 31.19
N ALA A 176 4.97 5.22 31.24
CA ALA A 176 4.61 4.40 32.38
C ALA A 176 5.59 4.56 33.56
N THR A 177 6.89 4.79 33.30
CA THR A 177 7.93 4.84 34.34
C THR A 177 8.28 6.27 34.79
N GLU A 178 8.33 7.21 33.86
CA GLU A 178 8.85 8.57 34.06
C GLU A 178 7.81 9.66 33.77
N GLY A 179 6.63 9.28 33.27
CA GLY A 179 5.56 10.20 32.90
C GLY A 179 5.88 11.00 31.63
N PHE A 180 5.22 12.15 31.46
CA PHE A 180 5.26 12.93 30.22
C PHE A 180 6.51 13.82 30.02
N GLY A 181 7.38 13.93 31.03
CA GLY A 181 8.52 14.86 31.03
C GLY A 181 9.51 14.63 29.87
N PRO A 182 10.09 13.43 29.73
CA PRO A 182 11.08 13.13 28.68
C PRO A 182 10.51 13.25 27.26
N VAL A 183 9.25 12.84 27.07
CA VAL A 183 8.54 12.94 25.78
C VAL A 183 8.38 14.41 25.37
N ARG A 184 7.99 15.27 26.32
CA ARG A 184 7.85 16.70 26.08
C ARG A 184 9.20 17.32 25.70
N ALA A 185 10.29 16.96 26.38
CA ALA A 185 11.63 17.45 26.08
C ALA A 185 12.09 17.04 24.67
N PHE A 186 11.83 15.80 24.26
CA PHE A 186 12.12 15.33 22.89
C PHE A 186 11.33 16.11 21.83
N LEU A 187 10.03 16.32 22.04
CA LEU A 187 9.19 17.10 21.12
C LEU A 187 9.57 18.58 21.06
N GLN A 188 10.17 19.12 22.12
CA GLN A 188 10.67 20.49 22.20
C GLN A 188 12.10 20.64 21.66
N THR A 189 12.77 19.54 21.30
CA THR A 189 14.11 19.61 20.72
C THR A 189 14.01 20.29 19.36
N PRO A 190 14.73 21.40 19.11
CA PRO A 190 14.63 22.17 17.87
C PRO A 190 15.30 21.42 16.72
N SER A 191 14.60 20.41 16.21
CA SER A 191 15.03 19.58 15.11
C SER A 191 13.83 19.12 14.30
N TRP A 192 14.03 18.92 13.00
CA TRP A 192 12.99 18.39 12.12
C TRP A 192 12.75 16.88 12.32
N GLY A 193 13.62 16.20 13.07
CA GLY A 193 13.61 14.74 13.25
C GLY A 193 12.26 14.21 13.76
N PRO A 194 11.77 14.65 14.94
CA PRO A 194 10.50 14.18 15.50
C PRO A 194 9.31 14.39 14.55
N ALA A 195 9.25 15.55 13.89
CA ALA A 195 8.17 15.88 12.95
C ALA A 195 8.21 14.99 11.70
N LEU A 196 9.39 14.83 11.09
CA LEU A 196 9.57 13.97 9.91
C LEU A 196 9.27 12.51 10.23
N MET A 197 9.71 12.01 11.39
CA MET A 197 9.39 10.65 11.84
C MET A 197 7.89 10.46 12.04
N THR A 198 7.21 11.41 12.69
CA THR A 198 5.76 11.35 12.91
C THR A 198 4.99 11.35 11.59
N LEU A 199 5.34 12.24 10.66
CA LEU A 199 4.72 12.30 9.33
C LEU A 199 4.95 11.01 8.55
N TYR A 200 6.18 10.48 8.60
CA TYR A 200 6.51 9.25 7.90
C TYR A 200 5.77 8.05 8.49
N PHE A 201 5.67 7.94 9.82
CA PHE A 201 4.89 6.88 10.48
C PHE A 201 3.40 6.97 10.14
N GLY A 202 2.83 8.18 10.15
CA GLY A 202 1.45 8.41 9.73
C GLY A 202 1.22 7.96 8.29
N TYR A 203 2.12 8.35 7.37
CA TYR A 203 2.09 7.89 5.98
C TYR A 203 2.14 6.36 5.88
N HIS A 204 3.02 5.71 6.64
CA HIS A 204 3.21 4.27 6.60
C HIS A 204 2.01 3.49 7.15
N ALA A 205 1.47 3.91 8.29
CA ALA A 205 0.28 3.32 8.90
C ALA A 205 -0.96 3.45 7.99
N LEU A 206 -1.15 4.63 7.38
CA LEU A 206 -2.23 4.86 6.41
C LEU A 206 -2.09 3.94 5.19
N ASN A 207 -0.87 3.74 4.68
CA ASN A 207 -0.64 2.86 3.54
C ASN A 207 -0.85 1.38 3.87
N LEU A 208 -0.47 0.93 5.07
CA LEU A 208 -0.78 -0.42 5.55
C LEU A 208 -2.30 -0.64 5.56
N LEU A 209 -3.07 0.27 6.15
CA LEU A 209 -4.53 0.18 6.21
C LEU A 209 -5.16 0.17 4.81
N ARG A 210 -4.67 1.06 3.93
CA ARG A 210 -5.12 1.12 2.52
C ARG A 210 -4.77 -0.14 1.75
N ALA A 211 -3.59 -0.72 1.95
CA ALA A 211 -3.16 -1.95 1.30
C ALA A 211 -4.03 -3.14 1.74
N VAL A 212 -4.34 -3.25 3.03
CA VAL A 212 -5.22 -4.30 3.55
C VAL A 212 -6.64 -4.12 3.02
N ALA A 213 -7.17 -2.89 2.98
CA ALA A 213 -8.49 -2.60 2.40
C ALA A 213 -8.54 -2.92 0.90
N ALA A 214 -7.51 -2.53 0.15
CA ALA A 214 -7.36 -2.84 -1.27
C ALA A 214 -7.31 -4.35 -1.53
N ALA A 215 -6.58 -5.09 -0.70
CA ALA A 215 -6.47 -6.54 -0.83
C ALA A 215 -7.80 -7.27 -0.60
N ARG A 216 -8.70 -6.73 0.23
CA ARG A 216 -10.05 -7.29 0.42
C ARG A 216 -10.90 -7.18 -0.83
N LYS A 217 -10.72 -6.14 -1.65
CA LYS A 217 -11.42 -5.99 -2.95
C LYS A 217 -11.04 -7.07 -3.97
N LEU A 218 -9.92 -7.76 -3.78
CA LEU A 218 -9.52 -8.90 -4.62
C LEU A 218 -10.19 -10.22 -4.20
N MET A 219 -10.87 -10.24 -3.05
CA MET A 219 -11.52 -11.43 -2.50
C MET A 219 -13.04 -11.44 -2.74
N THR A 220 -13.60 -10.33 -3.25
CA THR A 220 -15.01 -10.13 -3.60
C THR A 220 -15.18 -10.19 -5.11
#